data_AF-A0A7W0NX48-F1
#
_entry.id   AF-A0A7W0NX48-F1
#
_cell.length_a   1.000
_cell.length_b   1.000
_cell.length_c   1.000
_cell.angle_alpha   90.00
_cell.angle_beta   90.00
_cell.angle_gamma   90.00
#
_symmetry.space_group_name_H-M   'P 1'
#
loop_
_entity.id
_entity.type
_entity.pdbx_description
1 polymer ?
#
loop_
_entity_poly.entity_id
_entity_poly.type
_entity_poly.pdbx_seq_one_letter_code
_entity_poly.pdbx_strand_id
1 'polypeptide(L)' 'MAEAVDVVVVGAGQAGLSLSYELSHAGVEHVVLERGKVGETWRGRWDSFCLVLPNWTLQLPGGHY' A
#
# COMPACT_ATOMS: atom_id res chain seq x y z
N MET A 1 -4.14 7.65 -25.69
CA MET A 1 -3.11 8.63 -25.25
C MET A 1 -2.64 8.20 -23.89
N ALA A 2 -1.33 8.15 -23.64
CA ALA A 2 -0.83 7.92 -22.30
C ALA A 2 -1.16 9.17 -21.47
N GLU A 3 -1.95 8.99 -20.42
CA GLU A 3 -2.21 10.03 -19.43
C GLU A 3 -0.89 10.29 -18.69
N ALA A 4 -0.45 11.55 -18.65
CA ALA A 4 0.78 11.92 -17.98
C ALA A 4 0.48 12.04 -16.49
N VAL A 5 1.10 11.19 -15.68
CA VAL A 5 0.98 11.20 -14.22
C VAL A 5 2.34 11.59 -13.65
N ASP A 6 2.36 12.51 -12.69
CA ASP A 6 3.61 13.02 -12.11
C ASP A 6 4.37 11.95 -11.31
N VAL A 7 3.64 11.04 -10.65
CA VAL A 7 4.21 10.01 -9.80
C VAL A 7 3.61 8.64 -10.11
N VAL A 8 4.50 7.65 -10.26
CA VAL A 8 4.12 6.23 -10.38
C VAL A 8 4.72 5.48 -9.20
N VAL A 9 3.85 4.90 -8.37
CA VAL A 9 4.23 4.02 -7.27
C VAL A 9 4.20 2.58 -7.76
N VAL A 10 5.35 1.90 -7.73
CA VAL A 10 5.45 0.49 -8.14
C VAL A 10 5.37 -0.41 -6.91
N GLY A 11 4.27 -1.15 -6.80
CA GLY A 11 3.93 -2.09 -5.74
C GLY A 11 2.78 -1.58 -4.85
N ALA A 12 1.68 -2.32 -4.77
CA ALA A 12 0.54 -2.05 -3.87
C ALA A 12 0.63 -2.90 -2.58
N GLY A 13 1.84 -3.03 -2.03
CA GLY A 13 2.07 -3.52 -0.68
C GLY A 13 1.92 -2.40 0.36
N GLN A 14 2.23 -2.70 1.62
CA GLN A 14 2.08 -1.73 2.72
C GLN A 14 2.82 -0.41 2.48
N ALA A 15 4.05 -0.45 1.96
CA ALA A 15 4.84 0.75 1.73
C ALA A 15 4.26 1.62 0.61
N GLY A 16 3.84 1.01 -0.51
CA GLY A 16 3.25 1.73 -1.62
C GLY A 16 1.88 2.33 -1.29
N LEU A 17 1.06 1.61 -0.52
CA LEU A 17 -0.23 2.12 -0.05
C LEU A 17 -0.05 3.26 0.96
N SER A 18 0.92 3.16 1.88
CA SER A 18 1.25 4.27 2.79
C SER A 18 1.70 5.51 2.03
N LEU A 19 2.58 5.36 1.02
CA LEU A 19 3.02 6.49 0.20
C LEU A 19 1.85 7.09 -0.60
N SER A 20 1.00 6.25 -1.18
CA SER A 20 -0.19 6.67 -1.92
C SER A 20 -1.12 7.51 -1.03
N TYR A 21 -1.34 7.08 0.22
CA TYR A 21 -2.13 7.85 1.19
C TYR A 21 -1.56 9.25 1.43
N GLU A 22 -0.25 9.36 1.67
CA GLU A 22 0.41 10.65 1.91
C GLU A 22 0.40 11.55 0.67
N LEU A 23 0.61 10.97 -0.52
CA LEU A 23 0.51 11.70 -1.79
C LEU A 23 -0.90 12.24 -2.02
N SER A 24 -1.93 11.45 -1.72
CA SER A 24 -3.32 11.91 -1.76
C SER A 24 -3.58 13.07 -0.78
N HIS A 25 -3.02 13.01 0.44
CA HIS A 25 -3.15 14.09 1.42
C HIS A 25 -2.41 15.36 0.98
N ALA A 26 -1.29 15.22 0.27
CA ALA A 26 -0.54 16.33 -0.31
C ALA A 26 -1.16 16.88 -1.61
N GLY A 27 -2.23 16.28 -2.14
CA GLY A 27 -2.86 16.69 -3.40
C GLY A 27 -2.03 16.37 -4.65
N VAL A 28 -1.12 15.41 -4.56
CA VAL A 28 -0.26 14.98 -5.68
C VAL A 28 -0.94 13.86 -6.45
N GLU A 29 -1.15 14.09 -7.75
CA GLU A 29 -1.69 13.08 -8.65
C GLU A 29 -0.69 11.93 -8.84
N HIS A 30 -1.16 10.70 -8.66
CA HIS A 30 -0.30 9.53 -8.76
C HIS A 30 -1.11 8.28 -9.09
N VAL A 31 -0.42 7.27 -9.60
CA VAL A 31 -0.97 5.93 -9.83
C VAL A 31 -0.14 4.88 -9.09
N VAL A 32 -0.81 3.83 -8.60
CA VAL A 32 -0.17 2.68 -7.96
C VAL A 32 -0.33 1.47 -8.87
N LEU A 33 0.78 0.83 -9.22
CA LEU A 33 0.81 -0.36 -10.07
C LEU A 33 1.25 -1.57 -9.27
N GLU A 34 0.46 -2.63 -9.29
CA GLU A 34 0.78 -3.92 -8.66
C GLU A 34 0.68 -5.03 -9.70
N ARG A 35 1.57 -6.02 -9.58
CA ARG A 35 1.57 -7.18 -10.48
C ARG A 35 0.38 -8.09 -10.21
N GLY A 36 0.01 -8.25 -8.94
CA GLY A 36 -1.11 -9.06 -8.48
C GLY A 36 -2.31 -8.23 -8.02
N LYS A 37 -2.97 -8.67 -6.95
CA LYS A 37 -4.02 -7.88 -6.27
C LYS A 37 -3.39 -6.91 -5.28
N VAL A 38 -4.14 -5.91 -4.86
CA VAL A 38 -3.74 -5.03 -3.74
C VAL A 38 -3.39 -5.90 -2.52
N GLY A 39 -2.20 -5.68 -1.96
CA GLY A 39 -1.66 -6.46 -0.85
C GLY A 39 -1.24 -7.90 -1.19
N GLU A 40 -0.94 -8.22 -2.47
CA GLU A 40 -0.62 -9.59 -2.91
C GLU A 40 0.42 -10.31 -2.03
N THR A 41 1.46 -9.60 -1.60
CA THR A 41 2.52 -10.12 -0.70
C THR A 41 2.01 -10.73 0.60
N TRP A 42 0.83 -10.31 1.07
CA TRP A 42 0.18 -10.82 2.28
C TRP A 42 -0.81 -11.95 1.98
N ARG A 43 -1.39 -11.98 0.78
CA ARG A 43 -2.43 -12.94 0.39
C ARG A 43 -1.90 -14.36 0.19
N GLY A 44 -0.66 -14.50 -0.27
CA GLY A 44 -0.01 -15.80 -0.50
C GLY A 44 0.71 -16.40 0.70
N ARG A 45 0.46 -15.90 1.91
CA ARG A 45 1.07 -16.44 3.14
C ARG A 45 0.38 -17.74 3.56
N TRP A 46 1.08 -18.53 4.37
CA TRP A 46 0.56 -19.80 4.89
C TRP A 46 -0.55 -19.56 5.93
N ASP A 47 -1.42 -20.55 6.13
CA ASP A 47 -2.65 -20.42 6.92
C ASP A 47 -2.45 -19.98 8.37
N SER A 48 -1.35 -20.40 8.99
CA SER A 48 -1.01 -20.05 10.39
C SER A 48 -0.16 -18.77 10.52
N PHE A 49 -0.02 -17.99 9.45
CA PHE A 49 0.76 -16.77 9.49
C PHE A 49 0.13 -15.72 10.42
N CYS A 50 0.90 -15.29 11.42
CA CYS A 50 0.60 -14.18 12.29
C CYS A 50 1.81 -13.23 12.36
N LEU A 51 1.54 -11.95 12.54
CA LEU A 51 2.59 -10.98 12.85
C LEU A 51 3.03 -11.15 14.31
N VAL A 52 4.30 -10.88 14.58
CA VAL A 52 4.90 -11.01 15.92
C VAL A 52 4.67 -9.79 16.81
N LEU A 53 4.01 -8.76 16.27
CA LEU A 53 3.72 -7.50 16.93
C LEU A 53 2.21 -7.38 17.17
N PRO A 54 1.78 -6.74 18.28
CA PRO A 54 0.37 -6.43 18.50
C PRO A 54 -0.20 -5.54 17.39
N ASN A 55 -1.47 -5.73 17.02
CA ASN A 55 -2.09 -4.98 15.91
C ASN A 55 -1.99 -3.45 16.07
N TRP A 56 -2.10 -2.94 17.29
CA TRP A 56 -2.06 -1.50 17.57
C TRP A 56 -0.70 -0.85 17.30
N THR A 57 0.37 -1.64 17.18
CA THR A 57 1.71 -1.14 16.78
C THR A 57 1.94 -1.19 15.27
N LEU A 58 1.06 -1.88 14.53
CA LEU A 58 1.14 -2.08 13.08
C LEU A 58 0.23 -1.08 12.35
N GLN A 59 0.50 0.20 12.54
CA GLN A 59 -0.34 1.26 11.96
C GLN A 59 0.16 1.64 10.57
N LEU A 60 -0.79 1.88 9.66
CA LEU A 60 -0.57 2.53 8.37
C LEU A 60 -1.20 3.93 8.42
N PRO A 61 -0.73 4.88 7.61
CA PRO A 61 -1.37 6.18 7.49
C PRO A 61 -2.89 6.05 7.25
N GLY A 62 -3.70 6.71 8.08
CA GLY A 62 -5.17 6.64 8.05
C GLY A 62 -5.79 5.31 8.49
N GLY A 63 -4.99 4.30 8.80
CA GLY A 63 -5.43 2.98 9.25
C GLY A 63 -5.09 2.73 10.71
N HIS A 64 -6.07 2.92 11.58
CA HIS A 64 -5.99 2.47 12.97
C HIS A 64 -6.59 1.06 13.10
N TYR A 65 -5.92 0.20 13.86
CA TYR A 65 -6.34 -1.18 14.16
C TYR A 65 -6.83 -1.30 15.59
#